data_AF-A0A0N0AFD4-F1
#
_entry.id   AF-A0A0N0AFD4-F1
#
_cell.length_a   1.000
_cell.length_b   1.000
_cell.length_c   1.000
_cell.angle_alpha   90.00
_cell.angle_beta   90.00
_cell.angle_gamma   90.00
#
_symmetry.space_group_name_H-M   'P 1'
#
loop_
_entity.id
_entity.type
_entity.pdbx_description
1 polymer ?
#
loop_
_entity_poly.entity_id
_entity_poly.type
_entity_poly.pdbx_seq_one_letter_code
_entity_poly.pdbx_strand_id
1 'polypeptide(L)'
;EITEHLGDGVDLAAVNAPGSVVLSGDESAVLAGAERLREQGRRVKRLTVSHAFHSALMEPMLADFAQALGGLTWNEPVIPVVANVSGRLAEPGQLSGQASWVGHVRRPVRFADGIAASGGLVFLELGPGGALP
;
A
#
# COMPACT_ATOMS: atom_id res chain seq x y z
N GLU A 1 0.12 -1.96 17.24
CA GLU A 1 1.14 -2.96 17.59
C GLU A 1 2.47 -2.68 16.93
N ILE A 2 2.55 -2.42 15.62
CA ILE A 2 3.84 -2.18 14.95
C ILE A 2 4.37 -0.72 15.00
N THR A 3 3.66 0.23 15.59
CA THR A 3 3.96 1.67 15.50
C THR A 3 5.36 2.02 16.03
N GLU A 4 5.86 1.28 17.03
CA GLU A 4 7.22 1.44 17.59
C GLU A 4 8.36 0.96 16.67
N HIS A 5 8.01 0.34 15.54
CA HIS A 5 8.92 -0.11 14.51
C HIS A 5 8.86 0.78 13.25
N LEU A 6 8.06 1.86 13.29
CA LEU A 6 7.97 2.85 12.22
C LEU A 6 8.90 4.04 12.51
N GLY A 7 9.36 4.73 11.46
CA GLY A 7 10.37 5.77 11.56
C GLY A 7 11.78 5.27 11.21
N ASP A 8 12.76 6.17 11.19
CA ASP A 8 14.19 5.86 10.94
C ASP A 8 14.46 4.98 9.71
N GLY A 9 13.72 5.24 8.63
CA GLY A 9 13.85 4.49 7.37
C GLY A 9 12.90 3.30 7.23
N VAL A 10 11.94 3.11 8.13
CA VAL A 10 10.86 2.11 8.02
C VAL A 10 9.49 2.77 7.92
N ASP A 11 8.79 2.51 6.83
CA ASP A 11 7.41 2.91 6.59
C ASP A 11 6.47 1.69 6.64
N LEU A 12 5.20 1.95 6.93
CA LEU A 12 4.11 1.00 6.73
C LEU A 12 3.71 1.03 5.24
N ALA A 13 3.85 -0.10 4.55
CA ALA A 13 3.45 -0.22 3.15
C ALA A 13 2.03 -0.74 2.98
N ALA A 14 1.58 -1.67 3.83
CA ALA A 14 0.22 -2.21 3.73
C ALA A 14 -0.32 -2.73 5.07
N VAL A 15 -1.64 -2.63 5.24
CA VAL A 15 -2.42 -3.32 6.27
C VAL A 15 -3.37 -4.27 5.57
N ASN A 16 -3.01 -5.55 5.59
CA ASN A 16 -3.68 -6.61 4.84
C ASN A 16 -4.80 -7.27 5.65
N ALA A 17 -4.57 -7.45 6.96
CA ALA A 17 -5.55 -7.98 7.91
C ALA A 17 -5.14 -7.61 9.34
N PRO A 18 -5.99 -7.80 10.36
CA PRO A 18 -5.55 -7.80 11.74
C PRO A 18 -4.36 -8.75 11.94
N GLY A 19 -3.21 -8.22 12.36
CA GLY A 19 -1.98 -9.00 12.52
C GLY A 19 -1.20 -9.33 11.22
N SER A 20 -1.64 -8.83 10.06
CA SER A 20 -0.94 -8.98 8.78
C SER A 20 -0.66 -7.62 8.15
N VAL A 21 0.62 -7.22 8.17
CA VAL A 21 1.10 -5.91 7.69
C VAL A 21 2.38 -6.08 6.87
N VAL A 22 2.70 -5.09 6.05
CA VAL A 22 3.93 -5.02 5.27
C VAL A 22 4.72 -3.79 5.68
N LEU A 23 5.98 -3.98 6.06
CA LEU A 23 6.95 -2.91 6.30
C LEU A 23 7.83 -2.74 5.06
N SER A 24 8.24 -1.51 4.79
CA SER A 24 9.02 -1.15 3.61
C SER A 24 9.89 0.06 3.90
N GLY A 25 11.07 0.14 3.29
CA GLY A 25 11.99 1.24 3.49
C GLY A 25 13.44 0.82 3.28
N ASP A 26 14.36 1.47 4.00
CA ASP A 26 15.78 1.11 3.99
C ASP A 26 15.96 -0.36 4.39
N GLU A 27 16.76 -1.08 3.61
CA GLU A 27 16.91 -2.52 3.80
C GLU A 27 17.44 -2.85 5.20
N SER A 28 18.46 -2.12 5.65
CA SER A 28 19.08 -2.40 6.95
C SER A 28 18.13 -2.10 8.11
N ALA A 29 17.38 -1.00 8.02
CA ALA A 29 16.40 -0.60 9.02
C ALA A 29 15.21 -1.58 9.08
N VAL A 30 14.67 -1.98 7.92
CA VAL A 30 13.58 -2.96 7.83
C VAL A 30 14.01 -4.32 8.37
N LEU A 31 15.22 -4.78 8.06
CA LEU A 31 15.75 -6.03 8.59
C LEU A 31 15.94 -5.98 10.11
N ALA A 32 16.45 -4.88 10.66
CA ALA A 32 16.54 -4.70 12.11
C ALA A 32 15.16 -4.73 12.79
N GLY A 33 14.17 -4.05 12.21
CA GLY A 33 12.78 -4.11 12.67
C GLY A 33 12.19 -5.52 12.59
N ALA A 34 12.47 -6.24 11.51
CA ALA A 34 12.06 -7.63 11.30
C ALA A 34 12.65 -8.59 12.34
N GLU A 35 13.92 -8.45 12.70
CA GLU A 35 14.53 -9.26 13.76
C GLU A 35 13.91 -8.97 15.13
N ARG A 36 13.70 -7.69 15.48
CA ARG A 36 13.03 -7.33 16.74
C ARG A 36 11.62 -7.92 16.83
N LEU A 37 10.87 -7.94 15.72
CA LEU A 37 9.55 -8.60 15.66
C LEU A 37 9.67 -10.12 15.83
N ARG A 38 10.70 -10.77 15.28
CA ARG A 38 10.95 -12.20 15.48
C ARG A 38 11.29 -12.54 16.94
N GLU A 39 12.09 -11.71 17.59
CA GLU A 39 12.42 -11.84 19.03
C GLU A 39 11.16 -11.75 19.90
N GLN A 40 10.18 -10.94 19.49
CA GLN A 40 8.85 -10.87 20.11
C GLN A 40 7.92 -12.04 19.73
N GLY A 41 8.42 -13.06 19.02
CA GLY A 41 7.65 -14.24 18.60
C GLY A 41 6.72 -14.02 17.42
N ARG A 42 6.86 -12.92 16.66
CA ARG A 42 6.04 -12.65 15.47
C ARG A 42 6.59 -13.39 14.25
N ARG A 43 5.67 -13.85 13.38
CA ARG A 43 6.03 -14.41 12.08
C ARG A 43 6.43 -13.29 11.13
N VAL A 44 7.63 -13.38 10.56
CA VAL A 44 8.14 -12.43 9.57
C VAL A 44 8.62 -13.16 8.33
N LYS A 45 8.30 -12.61 7.15
CA LYS A 45 8.74 -13.10 5.84
C LYS A 45 9.27 -11.92 5.01
N ARG A 46 10.49 -12.04 4.51
CA ARG A 46 11.04 -11.08 3.54
C ARG A 46 10.37 -11.28 2.17
N LEU A 47 9.97 -10.19 1.53
CA LEU A 47 9.40 -10.23 0.18
C LEU A 47 10.52 -10.18 -0.88
N THR A 48 10.40 -11.00 -1.92
CA THR A 48 11.30 -10.98 -3.08
C THR A 48 10.81 -9.92 -4.06
N VAL A 49 11.19 -8.68 -3.80
CA VAL A 49 10.82 -7.50 -4.60
C VAL A 49 12.07 -6.66 -4.88
N SER A 50 12.01 -5.83 -5.92
CA SER A 50 13.15 -5.01 -6.34
C SER A 50 13.29 -3.69 -5.57
N HIS A 51 12.20 -3.16 -5.01
CA HIS A 51 12.17 -1.84 -4.39
C HIS A 51 11.29 -1.81 -3.14
N ALA A 52 11.54 -0.80 -2.30
CA ALA A 52 10.75 -0.47 -1.12
C ALA A 52 9.50 0.35 -1.49
N PHE A 53 8.51 -0.29 -2.14
CA PHE A 53 7.24 0.37 -2.50
C PHE A 53 6.49 0.91 -1.27
N HIS A 54 5.69 1.96 -1.46
CA HIS A 54 4.93 2.62 -0.39
C HIS A 54 5.78 3.14 0.78
N SER A 55 7.02 3.54 0.51
CA SER A 55 7.96 4.12 1.49
C SER A 55 8.52 5.46 1.02
N ALA A 56 9.26 6.15 1.89
CA ALA A 56 10.01 7.36 1.59
C ALA A 56 10.98 7.18 0.42
N LEU A 57 11.47 5.96 0.19
CA LEU A 57 12.38 5.66 -0.93
C LEU A 57 11.70 5.78 -2.30
N MET A 58 10.38 5.93 -2.36
CA MET A 58 9.68 6.26 -3.60
C MET A 58 9.69 7.76 -3.93
N GLU A 59 10.00 8.65 -2.98
CA GLU A 59 9.94 10.11 -3.19
C GLU A 59 10.75 10.62 -4.39
N PRO A 60 12.00 10.14 -4.64
CA PRO A 60 12.80 10.63 -5.76
C PRO A 60 12.16 10.45 -7.14
N MET A 61 11.34 9.41 -7.34
CA MET A 61 10.72 9.13 -8.64
C MET A 61 9.34 9.79 -8.83
N LEU A 62 8.76 10.40 -7.78
CA LEU A 62 7.38 10.90 -7.85
C LEU A 62 7.20 12.04 -8.85
N ALA A 63 8.23 12.88 -9.05
CA ALA A 63 8.19 13.97 -10.02
C ALA A 63 8.13 13.45 -11.46
N ASP A 64 8.97 12.46 -11.79
CA ASP A 64 8.99 11.85 -13.12
C ASP A 64 7.71 11.05 -13.36
N PHE A 65 7.21 10.35 -12.35
CA PHE A 65 5.92 9.66 -12.42
C PHE A 65 4.76 10.64 -12.65
N ALA A 66 4.75 11.77 -11.94
CA ALA A 66 3.79 12.85 -12.16
C ALA A 66 3.81 13.36 -13.61
N GLN A 67 5.00 13.57 -14.19
CA GLN A 67 5.12 13.98 -15.59
C GLN A 67 4.56 12.92 -16.56
N ALA A 68 4.88 11.64 -16.32
CA ALA A 68 4.37 10.55 -17.15
C ALA A 68 2.83 10.45 -17.16
N LEU A 69 2.18 10.89 -16.07
CA LEU A 69 0.72 10.92 -15.95
C LEU A 69 0.06 12.16 -16.59
N GLY A 70 0.83 13.22 -16.90
CA GLY A 70 0.30 14.53 -17.28
C GLY A 70 -0.48 14.58 -18.60
N GLY A 71 -0.28 13.59 -19.48
CA GLY A 71 -0.97 13.49 -20.77
C GLY A 71 -2.23 12.62 -20.76
N LEU A 72 -2.60 12.05 -19.60
CA LEU A 72 -3.73 11.13 -19.51
C LEU A 72 -5.07 11.86 -19.41
N THR A 73 -6.06 11.36 -20.16
CA THR A 73 -7.46 11.74 -19.96
C THR A 73 -8.04 10.93 -18.82
N TRP A 74 -8.41 11.61 -17.74
CA TRP A 74 -9.03 11.00 -16.57
C TRP A 74 -10.55 10.95 -16.75
N ASN A 75 -11.14 9.78 -16.52
CA ASN A 75 -12.58 9.58 -16.57
C ASN A 75 -13.06 9.04 -15.23
N GLU A 76 -14.28 9.40 -14.86
CA GLU A 76 -14.90 8.91 -13.64
C GLU A 76 -15.15 7.39 -13.73
N PRO A 77 -14.81 6.61 -12.69
CA PRO A 77 -15.14 5.20 -12.69
C PRO A 77 -16.66 5.00 -12.65
N VAL A 78 -17.17 4.16 -13.56
CA VAL A 78 -18.60 3.80 -13.62
C VAL A 78 -18.96 2.63 -12.69
N ILE A 79 -17.96 1.94 -12.17
CA ILE A 79 -18.09 0.90 -11.14
C ILE A 79 -17.47 1.47 -9.87
N PRO A 80 -18.12 1.37 -8.69
CA PRO A 80 -17.54 1.85 -7.44
C PRO A 80 -16.16 1.22 -7.18
N VAL A 81 -15.17 2.07 -6.89
CA VAL A 81 -13.81 1.65 -6.57
C VAL A 81 -13.52 1.97 -5.12
N VAL A 82 -12.95 1.01 -4.40
CA VAL A 82 -12.38 1.26 -3.08
C VAL A 82 -10.95 1.79 -3.25
N ALA A 83 -10.69 2.99 -2.75
CA ALA A 83 -9.36 3.60 -2.85
C ALA A 83 -8.43 3.03 -1.77
N ASN A 84 -7.31 2.42 -2.20
CA ASN A 84 -6.32 1.80 -1.31
C ASN A 84 -5.80 2.72 -0.20
N VAL A 85 -5.63 4.00 -0.50
CA VAL A 85 -5.06 4.98 0.43
C VAL A 85 -6.00 5.29 1.59
N SER A 86 -7.31 5.38 1.33
CA SER A 86 -8.33 5.67 2.34
C SER A 86 -8.93 4.40 2.94
N GLY A 87 -8.90 3.28 2.23
CA GLY A 87 -9.61 2.06 2.59
C GLY A 87 -11.13 2.23 2.53
N ARG A 88 -11.62 3.16 1.70
CA ARG A 88 -13.05 3.51 1.57
C ARG A 88 -13.44 3.58 0.11
N LEU A 89 -14.74 3.54 -0.18
CA LEU A 89 -15.25 3.90 -1.50
C LEU A 89 -14.70 5.28 -1.89
N ALA A 90 -14.24 5.38 -3.14
CA ALA A 90 -13.70 6.61 -3.68
C ALA A 90 -14.84 7.63 -3.84
N GLU A 91 -14.59 8.85 -3.38
CA GLU A 91 -15.49 9.98 -3.61
C GLU A 91 -15.45 10.41 -5.08
N PRO A 92 -16.52 11.04 -5.61
CA PRO A 92 -16.53 11.56 -6.96
C PRO A 92 -15.31 12.44 -7.28
N GLY A 93 -14.63 12.15 -8.38
CA GLY A 93 -13.43 12.85 -8.82
C GLY A 93 -12.14 12.46 -8.10
N GLN A 94 -12.18 11.66 -7.02
CA GLN A 94 -11.00 11.30 -6.25
C GLN A 94 -9.95 10.53 -7.07
N LEU A 95 -10.40 9.65 -7.96
CA LEU A 95 -9.51 8.83 -8.80
C LEU A 95 -9.25 9.45 -10.18
N SER A 96 -9.96 10.54 -10.49
CA SER A 96 -9.97 11.20 -11.79
C SER A 96 -8.94 12.32 -11.88
N GLY A 97 -7.74 12.09 -11.35
CA GLY A 97 -6.67 13.09 -11.39
C GLY A 97 -5.32 12.56 -10.93
N GLN A 98 -4.26 13.11 -11.50
CA GLN A 98 -2.87 12.73 -11.27
C GLN A 98 -2.46 12.67 -9.79
N ALA A 99 -2.91 13.63 -8.98
CA ALA A 99 -2.46 13.77 -7.59
C ALA A 99 -2.79 12.54 -6.72
N SER A 100 -3.93 11.87 -6.96
CA SER A 100 -4.30 10.68 -6.19
C SER A 100 -3.40 9.49 -6.50
N TRP A 101 -2.99 9.33 -7.76
CA TRP A 101 -2.08 8.28 -8.21
C TRP A 101 -0.65 8.49 -7.72
N VAL A 102 -0.14 9.72 -7.77
CA VAL A 102 1.17 10.06 -7.17
C VAL A 102 1.14 9.81 -5.66
N GLY A 103 0.07 10.25 -4.99
CA GLY A 103 -0.11 9.99 -3.56
C GLY A 103 -0.22 8.51 -3.20
N HIS A 104 -0.82 7.69 -4.07
CA HIS A 104 -0.96 6.25 -3.87
C HIS A 104 0.40 5.54 -3.83
N VAL A 105 1.37 5.96 -4.66
CA VAL A 105 2.72 5.36 -4.67
C VAL A 105 3.43 5.47 -3.31
N ARG A 106 3.21 6.57 -2.58
CA ARG A 106 3.91 6.86 -1.31
C ARG A 106 3.16 6.38 -0.07
N ARG A 107 1.84 6.26 -0.12
CA ARG A 107 0.98 6.00 1.04
C ARG A 107 0.70 4.51 1.23
N PRO A 108 0.46 4.05 2.47
CA PRO A 108 0.12 2.66 2.75
C PRO A 108 -1.17 2.22 2.03
N VAL A 109 -1.19 0.94 1.65
CA VAL A 109 -2.38 0.25 1.17
C VAL A 109 -3.21 -0.24 2.37
N ARG A 110 -4.42 0.30 2.54
CA ARG A 110 -5.38 -0.11 3.57
C ARG A 110 -6.31 -1.20 3.06
N PHE A 111 -5.75 -2.36 2.71
CA PHE A 111 -6.51 -3.45 2.09
C PHE A 111 -7.61 -3.99 3.01
N ALA A 112 -7.30 -4.23 4.29
CA ALA A 112 -8.28 -4.72 5.27
C ALA A 112 -9.50 -3.78 5.40
N ASP A 113 -9.23 -2.47 5.53
CA ASP A 113 -10.28 -1.44 5.57
C ASP A 113 -11.09 -1.47 4.27
N GLY A 114 -10.43 -1.65 3.13
CA GLY A 114 -11.06 -1.69 1.83
C GLY A 114 -12.00 -2.88 1.61
N ILE A 115 -11.62 -4.07 2.07
CA ILE A 115 -12.49 -5.26 2.05
C ILE A 115 -13.72 -5.00 2.92
N ALA A 116 -13.54 -4.48 4.13
CA ALA A 116 -14.65 -4.15 5.01
C ALA A 116 -15.60 -3.10 4.40
N ALA A 117 -15.05 -2.07 3.75
CA ALA A 117 -15.82 -1.01 3.09
C ALA A 117 -16.59 -1.48 1.85
N SER A 118 -16.16 -2.57 1.20
CA SER A 118 -16.84 -3.10 0.02
C SER A 118 -18.24 -3.67 0.33
N GLY A 119 -18.46 -4.16 1.56
CA GLY A 119 -19.72 -4.79 1.96
C GLY A 119 -20.07 -6.09 1.23
N GLY A 120 -19.16 -6.64 0.43
CA GLY A 120 -19.37 -7.86 -0.34
C GLY A 120 -19.35 -9.12 0.51
N LEU A 121 -20.13 -10.14 0.12
CA LEU A 121 -20.10 -11.49 0.70
C LEU A 121 -19.31 -12.48 -0.16
N VAL A 122 -19.13 -12.17 -1.44
CA VAL A 122 -18.43 -13.01 -2.42
C VAL A 122 -17.34 -12.17 -3.05
N PHE A 123 -16.11 -12.67 -3.01
CA PHE A 123 -14.94 -12.04 -3.58
C PHE A 123 -14.34 -12.95 -4.65
N LEU A 124 -14.02 -12.38 -5.81
CA LEU A 124 -13.32 -13.05 -6.89
C LEU A 124 -11.98 -12.35 -7.09
N GLU A 125 -10.88 -13.07 -6.86
CA GLU A 125 -9.53 -12.59 -7.18
C GLU A 125 -9.32 -12.66 -8.70
N LEU A 126 -9.00 -11.52 -9.30
CA LEU A 126 -8.64 -11.42 -10.72
C LEU A 126 -7.12 -11.23 -10.84
N GLY A 127 -6.40 -12.33 -11.06
CA GLY A 127 -4.94 -12.33 -11.16
C GLY A 127 -4.36 -13.75 -11.25
N PRO A 128 -3.03 -13.90 -11.14
CA PRO A 128 -2.38 -15.21 -11.11
C PRO A 128 -2.75 -16.07 -9.89
N GLY A 129 -3.43 -15.48 -8.89
CA GLY A 129 -3.99 -16.16 -7.73
C GLY A 129 -3.02 -16.25 -6.54
N GLY A 130 -3.59 -16.29 -5.33
CA GLY A 130 -2.87 -16.61 -4.09
C GLY A 130 -2.00 -15.47 -3.54
N ALA A 131 -2.17 -14.26 -4.09
CA ALA A 131 -1.46 -13.07 -3.63
C ALA A 131 -2.31 -12.26 -2.65
N LEU A 132 -3.64 -12.28 -2.81
CA LEU A 132 -4.55 -11.64 -1.87
C LEU A 132 -4.80 -12.56 -0.64
N PRO A 133 -4.75 -11.99 0.58
CA PRO A 133 -4.92 -12.73 1.82
C PRO A 133 -6.38 -13.13 2.11
#